data_AF-A0A935MYW2-F1
#
_entry.id   AF-A0A935MYW2-F1
#
_cell.length_a   1.000
_cell.length_b   1.000
_cell.length_c   1.000
_cell.angle_alpha   90.00
_cell.angle_beta   90.00
_cell.angle_gamma   90.00
#
_symmetry.space_group_name_H-M   'P 1'
#
loop_
_entity.id
_entity.type
_entity.pdbx_description
1 polymer ?
#
loop_
_entity_poly.entity_id
_entity_poly.type
_entity_poly.pdbx_seq_one_letter_code
_entity_poly.pdbx_strand_id
1 'polypeptide(L)'
;MPNFKNDPIESKTETTARAISGISDNKSNEAGPGVYGESLATGVWGNSKTWMGVFGESKSTTGGAGVMGQGNPGPGVIGTSTEWIGVYGETAGMKNGPAGVWGEHKGAGIGVKAVSKDGAGLVAHSITNEAIHAETHSPKAAAVAAYNLNSNNEGFAIFGKKEGSSGFAGFFDGNVWVSKKLTVGDDIVLANADCAEDFNVAGEVKVEPGTVMVLGNEGALFESHQAYDKRVAGVISGAGTYKPGIVLDKQQSETGNRQPVALMGKVFCKVDAQFGAIEVGDLLTTSPTLGHAMKVDDPMKSLGAMIGKALSPLKEGQGMIPILIALQ
;
A
#
# COMPACT_ATOMS: atom_id res chain seq x y z
N MET A 1 53.37 -42.31 -25.49
CA MET A 1 53.78 -41.03 -24.90
C MET A 1 54.48 -41.34 -23.58
N PRO A 2 55.64 -40.72 -23.25
CA PRO A 2 56.28 -40.96 -21.97
C PRO A 2 55.37 -40.45 -20.85
N ASN A 3 55.09 -41.28 -19.85
CA ASN A 3 54.56 -40.82 -18.57
C ASN A 3 55.70 -40.08 -17.85
N PHE A 4 55.80 -38.77 -18.04
CA PHE A 4 56.62 -37.94 -17.19
C PHE A 4 55.96 -37.89 -15.81
N LYS A 5 56.50 -38.66 -14.85
CA LYS A 5 56.27 -38.39 -13.43
C LYS A 5 57.09 -37.14 -13.10
N ASN A 6 56.45 -35.97 -13.09
CA ASN A 6 57.13 -34.71 -12.87
C ASN A 6 57.36 -34.45 -11.38
N ASP A 7 58.60 -34.05 -11.06
CA ASP A 7 58.94 -33.27 -9.87
C ASP A 7 58.23 -31.90 -9.89
N PRO A 8 58.01 -31.26 -8.73
CA PRO A 8 57.39 -29.93 -8.67
C PRO A 8 58.17 -28.92 -9.53
N ILE A 9 57.45 -28.19 -10.40
CA ILE A 9 58.02 -27.09 -11.19
C ILE A 9 57.80 -25.79 -10.40
N GLU A 10 58.87 -25.21 -9.87
CA GLU A 10 58.87 -23.88 -9.25
C GLU A 10 59.42 -22.85 -10.25
N SER A 11 58.66 -21.79 -10.54
CA SER A 11 59.09 -20.68 -11.39
C SER A 11 59.18 -19.39 -10.58
N LYS A 12 60.35 -18.73 -10.61
CA LYS A 12 60.62 -17.45 -9.94
C LYS A 12 61.11 -16.43 -10.98
N THR A 13 60.57 -15.22 -10.94
CA THR A 13 60.97 -14.09 -11.78
C THR A 13 61.20 -12.87 -10.91
N GLU A 14 62.27 -12.12 -11.17
CA GLU A 14 62.59 -10.84 -10.52
C GLU A 14 62.26 -9.63 -11.42
N THR A 15 61.59 -9.88 -12.55
CA THR A 15 61.22 -8.87 -13.54
C THR A 15 59.70 -8.72 -13.63
N THR A 16 59.21 -7.80 -14.47
CA THR A 16 57.78 -7.66 -14.79
C THR A 16 57.25 -8.74 -15.74
N ALA A 17 58.09 -9.70 -16.16
CA ALA A 17 57.69 -10.79 -17.06
C ALA A 17 56.80 -11.84 -16.35
N ARG A 18 55.98 -12.55 -17.12
CA ARG A 18 55.12 -13.63 -16.60
C ARG A 18 55.97 -14.82 -16.16
N ALA A 19 55.75 -15.33 -14.96
CA ALA A 19 56.44 -16.53 -14.46
C ALA A 19 55.98 -17.82 -15.18
N ILE A 20 54.69 -17.91 -15.53
CA ILE A 20 54.06 -19.05 -16.24
C ILE A 20 53.00 -18.50 -17.21
N SER A 21 52.86 -19.09 -18.39
CA SER A 21 51.82 -18.75 -19.39
C SER A 21 51.25 -20.01 -20.02
N GLY A 22 49.95 -20.27 -19.82
CA GLY A 22 49.19 -21.31 -20.54
C GLY A 22 48.28 -20.68 -21.58
N ILE A 23 48.53 -20.94 -22.87
CA ILE A 23 47.79 -20.35 -23.99
C ILE A 23 47.20 -21.49 -24.82
N SER A 24 45.89 -21.44 -25.06
CA SER A 24 45.23 -22.23 -26.12
C SER A 24 44.86 -21.27 -27.26
N ASP A 25 45.44 -21.47 -28.44
CA ASP A 25 45.27 -20.63 -29.63
C ASP A 25 44.19 -21.15 -30.59
N ASN A 26 43.44 -22.18 -30.17
CA ASN A 26 42.31 -22.69 -30.94
C ASN A 26 41.24 -21.60 -31.09
N LYS A 27 40.89 -21.29 -32.33
CA LYS A 27 39.91 -20.25 -32.70
C LYS A 27 38.50 -20.78 -32.89
N SER A 28 38.28 -22.08 -32.71
CA SER A 28 36.93 -22.69 -32.76
C SER A 28 36.20 -22.53 -31.43
N ASN A 29 34.89 -22.80 -31.43
CA ASN A 29 34.08 -22.87 -30.20
C ASN A 29 34.41 -24.11 -29.33
N GLU A 30 35.41 -24.91 -29.72
CA GLU A 30 35.85 -26.13 -29.04
C GLU A 30 37.21 -25.94 -28.36
N ALA A 31 37.67 -24.70 -28.17
CA ALA A 31 38.91 -24.41 -27.45
C ALA A 31 38.82 -24.91 -26.00
N GLY A 32 39.84 -25.68 -25.58
CA GLY A 32 39.98 -26.15 -24.20
C GLY A 32 40.57 -25.09 -23.27
N PRO A 33 40.65 -25.37 -21.95
CA PRO A 33 41.24 -24.43 -20.99
C PRO A 33 42.75 -24.23 -21.25
N GLY A 34 43.23 -22.99 -21.16
CA GLY A 34 44.67 -22.70 -21.25
C GLY A 34 45.47 -23.21 -20.05
N VAL A 35 44.84 -23.27 -18.86
CA VAL A 35 45.37 -23.85 -17.62
C VAL A 35 44.23 -24.57 -16.89
N TYR A 36 44.48 -25.78 -16.40
CA TYR A 36 43.56 -26.56 -15.57
C TYR A 36 44.28 -27.00 -14.29
N GLY A 37 43.72 -26.66 -13.12
CA GLY A 37 44.27 -27.03 -11.81
C GLY A 37 43.25 -27.83 -11.01
N GLU A 38 43.66 -29.00 -10.50
CA GLU A 38 42.82 -29.91 -9.72
C GLU A 38 43.56 -30.31 -8.43
N SER A 39 42.85 -30.31 -7.30
CA SER A 39 43.42 -30.59 -5.98
C SER A 39 42.32 -31.08 -5.04
N LEU A 40 42.68 -31.89 -4.05
CA LEU A 40 41.79 -32.26 -2.92
C LEU A 40 41.50 -31.06 -2.01
N ALA A 41 42.33 -30.02 -2.07
CA ALA A 41 42.16 -28.77 -1.33
C ALA A 41 41.99 -27.61 -2.33
N THR A 42 42.92 -26.67 -2.37
CA THR A 42 42.86 -25.55 -3.32
C THR A 42 43.48 -25.95 -4.67
N GLY A 43 42.69 -25.86 -5.74
CA GLY A 43 43.19 -26.04 -7.11
C GLY A 43 44.05 -24.88 -7.60
N VAL A 44 43.62 -23.63 -7.33
CA VAL A 44 44.35 -22.40 -7.68
C VAL A 44 44.29 -21.40 -6.52
N TRP A 45 45.45 -20.91 -6.06
CA TRP A 45 45.57 -19.92 -4.99
C TRP A 45 46.29 -18.66 -5.50
N GLY A 46 45.59 -17.54 -5.57
CA GLY A 46 46.15 -16.24 -5.94
C GLY A 46 46.37 -15.36 -4.70
N ASN A 47 47.59 -14.87 -4.49
CA ASN A 47 47.92 -13.95 -3.41
C ASN A 47 48.66 -12.73 -3.98
N SER A 48 48.18 -11.52 -3.69
CA SER A 48 48.80 -10.27 -4.12
C SER A 48 48.78 -9.27 -2.97
N LYS A 49 49.88 -8.51 -2.83
CA LYS A 49 50.03 -7.49 -1.76
C LYS A 49 49.58 -6.10 -2.19
N THR A 50 49.52 -5.84 -3.49
CA THR A 50 49.35 -4.49 -4.03
C THR A 50 48.18 -4.36 -4.99
N TRP A 51 47.71 -5.47 -5.58
CA TRP A 51 46.69 -5.47 -6.62
C TRP A 51 45.83 -6.73 -6.56
N MET A 52 45.23 -7.13 -7.68
CA MET A 52 44.36 -8.30 -7.77
C MET A 52 45.15 -9.61 -7.51
N GLY A 53 44.65 -10.44 -6.58
CA GLY A 53 45.15 -11.80 -6.39
C GLY A 53 44.74 -12.74 -7.53
N VAL A 54 43.52 -12.58 -8.05
CA VAL A 54 42.97 -13.27 -9.22
C VAL A 54 42.16 -12.26 -10.04
N PHE A 55 42.38 -12.22 -11.35
CA PHE A 55 41.62 -11.41 -12.30
C PHE A 55 41.06 -12.30 -13.41
N GLY A 56 39.75 -12.23 -13.64
CA GLY A 56 39.09 -12.92 -14.73
C GLY A 56 38.34 -11.94 -15.61
N GLU A 57 38.64 -11.95 -16.90
CA GLU A 57 38.00 -11.13 -17.92
C GLU A 57 37.45 -12.05 -19.01
N SER A 58 36.19 -11.84 -19.41
CA SER A 58 35.62 -12.46 -20.60
C SER A 58 35.37 -11.38 -21.63
N LYS A 59 35.91 -11.56 -22.84
CA LYS A 59 35.65 -10.70 -24.02
C LYS A 59 34.60 -11.30 -24.97
N SER A 60 33.94 -12.36 -24.54
CA SER A 60 32.92 -13.04 -25.34
C SER A 60 31.77 -12.09 -25.65
N THR A 61 31.38 -12.02 -26.92
CA THR A 61 30.24 -11.21 -27.39
C THR A 61 28.91 -11.98 -27.32
N THR A 62 28.95 -13.28 -26.98
CA THR A 62 27.77 -14.15 -26.86
C THR A 62 27.44 -14.48 -25.40
N GLY A 63 28.20 -13.94 -24.43
CA GLY A 63 28.00 -14.11 -23.00
C GLY A 63 29.13 -14.88 -22.30
N GLY A 64 29.01 -15.03 -20.97
CA GLY A 64 29.97 -15.73 -20.11
C GLY A 64 30.56 -14.84 -19.02
N ALA A 65 30.82 -15.41 -17.84
CA ALA A 65 31.38 -14.69 -16.70
C ALA A 65 32.92 -14.60 -16.81
N GLY A 66 33.51 -13.46 -16.41
CA GLY A 66 34.96 -13.35 -16.25
C GLY A 66 35.49 -14.27 -15.14
N VAL A 67 34.72 -14.44 -14.07
CA VAL A 67 34.93 -15.41 -12.99
C VAL A 67 33.60 -16.06 -12.62
N MET A 68 33.55 -17.39 -12.53
CA MET A 68 32.37 -18.14 -12.09
C MET A 68 32.74 -18.96 -10.85
N GLY A 69 32.02 -18.74 -9.74
CA GLY A 69 32.15 -19.56 -8.54
C GLY A 69 30.93 -20.45 -8.35
N GLN A 70 31.16 -21.73 -8.03
CA GLN A 70 30.12 -22.70 -7.72
C GLN A 70 30.54 -23.48 -6.47
N GLY A 71 29.62 -23.64 -5.53
CA GLY A 71 29.85 -24.35 -4.27
C GLY A 71 28.74 -25.36 -3.99
N ASN A 72 29.12 -26.49 -3.40
CA ASN A 72 28.21 -27.48 -2.86
C ASN A 72 28.92 -28.26 -1.73
N PRO A 73 28.47 -28.18 -0.46
CA PRO A 73 27.31 -27.44 0.06
C PRO A 73 27.60 -25.97 0.39
N GLY A 74 28.86 -25.54 0.28
CA GLY A 74 29.31 -24.20 0.64
C GLY A 74 28.93 -23.11 -0.38
N PRO A 75 29.23 -21.84 -0.08
CA PRO A 75 28.98 -20.73 -1.00
C PRO A 75 29.81 -20.87 -2.28
N GLY A 76 29.26 -20.44 -3.41
CA GLY A 76 30.01 -20.38 -4.67
C GLY A 76 31.06 -19.26 -4.69
N VAL A 77 30.76 -18.11 -4.08
CA VAL A 77 31.65 -16.94 -3.99
C VAL A 77 31.46 -16.27 -2.63
N ILE A 78 32.56 -15.84 -1.99
CA ILE A 78 32.57 -15.02 -0.77
C ILE A 78 33.39 -13.75 -1.06
N GLY A 79 32.79 -12.57 -0.87
CA GLY A 79 33.50 -11.29 -0.90
C GLY A 79 33.53 -10.67 0.49
N THR A 80 34.73 -10.43 1.03
CA THR A 80 34.95 -9.76 2.32
C THR A 80 35.89 -8.59 2.15
N SER A 81 35.64 -7.50 2.88
CA SER A 81 36.53 -6.34 2.97
C SER A 81 36.43 -5.74 4.36
N THR A 82 37.56 -5.28 4.91
CA THR A 82 37.63 -4.67 6.24
C THR A 82 37.51 -3.15 6.21
N GLU A 83 37.84 -2.53 5.07
CA GLU A 83 37.94 -1.07 4.93
C GLU A 83 37.14 -0.52 3.75
N TRP A 84 36.64 -1.40 2.86
CA TRP A 84 35.99 -0.99 1.62
C TRP A 84 34.84 -1.92 1.22
N ILE A 85 34.46 -1.89 -0.04
CA ILE A 85 33.36 -2.68 -0.60
C ILE A 85 33.77 -4.16 -0.67
N GLY A 86 33.01 -5.05 -0.01
CA GLY A 86 33.24 -6.50 -0.09
C GLY A 86 32.83 -7.11 -1.43
N VAL A 87 31.74 -6.62 -2.04
CA VAL A 87 31.27 -7.00 -3.37
C VAL A 87 30.74 -5.75 -4.08
N TYR A 88 31.30 -5.42 -5.24
CA TYR A 88 30.84 -4.32 -6.10
C TYR A 88 30.26 -4.90 -7.38
N GLY A 89 29.02 -4.51 -7.71
CA GLY A 89 28.35 -4.89 -8.94
C GLY A 89 27.85 -3.65 -9.67
N GLU A 90 28.26 -3.48 -10.91
CA GLU A 90 27.93 -2.35 -11.77
C GLU A 90 27.63 -2.85 -13.19
N THR A 91 26.69 -2.18 -13.86
CA THR A 91 26.46 -2.38 -15.28
C THR A 91 26.12 -1.05 -15.95
N ALA A 92 26.75 -0.78 -17.10
CA ALA A 92 26.40 0.33 -17.98
C ALA A 92 25.43 -0.12 -19.10
N GLY A 93 24.99 -1.37 -19.09
CA GLY A 93 24.13 -1.92 -20.13
C GLY A 93 22.74 -1.30 -20.08
N MET A 94 22.28 -0.77 -21.22
CA MET A 94 20.95 -0.15 -21.34
C MET A 94 19.91 -1.08 -21.97
N LYS A 95 20.36 -2.12 -22.70
CA LYS A 95 19.46 -3.04 -23.41
C LYS A 95 18.91 -4.08 -22.44
N ASN A 96 17.59 -4.19 -22.37
CA ASN A 96 16.85 -5.18 -21.56
C ASN A 96 17.03 -5.07 -20.02
N GLY A 97 17.51 -3.92 -19.52
CA GLY A 97 17.59 -3.64 -18.08
C GLY A 97 18.45 -4.63 -17.27
N PRO A 98 19.75 -4.78 -17.58
CA PRO A 98 20.63 -5.65 -16.81
C PRO A 98 20.73 -5.16 -15.35
N ALA A 99 20.84 -6.08 -14.40
CA ALA A 99 21.07 -5.76 -13.00
C ALA A 99 22.57 -5.69 -12.69
N GLY A 100 23.00 -4.66 -11.97
CA GLY A 100 24.38 -4.60 -11.46
C GLY A 100 24.67 -5.72 -10.44
N VAL A 101 23.66 -6.10 -9.65
CA VAL A 101 23.65 -7.26 -8.76
C VAL A 101 22.30 -7.97 -8.89
N TRP A 102 22.32 -9.28 -9.15
CA TRP A 102 21.12 -10.12 -9.24
C TRP A 102 21.14 -11.18 -8.13
N GLY A 103 20.18 -11.11 -7.21
CA GLY A 103 19.99 -12.10 -6.15
C GLY A 103 18.71 -12.89 -6.38
N GLU A 104 18.83 -14.19 -6.62
CA GLU A 104 17.69 -15.08 -6.83
C GLU A 104 17.80 -16.29 -5.91
N HIS A 105 16.68 -16.66 -5.28
CA HIS A 105 16.57 -17.91 -4.54
C HIS A 105 15.39 -18.72 -5.05
N LYS A 106 15.63 -19.95 -5.48
CA LYS A 106 14.63 -20.83 -6.10
C LYS A 106 13.84 -21.69 -5.11
N GLY A 107 14.13 -21.58 -3.81
CA GLY A 107 13.48 -22.33 -2.74
C GLY A 107 12.74 -21.43 -1.74
N ALA A 108 12.58 -21.90 -0.49
CA ALA A 108 11.81 -21.23 0.57
C ALA A 108 12.62 -20.24 1.46
N GLY A 109 13.77 -19.79 0.99
CA GLY A 109 14.74 -18.97 1.73
C GLY A 109 14.76 -17.52 1.28
N ILE A 110 15.71 -16.76 1.82
CA ILE A 110 15.86 -15.32 1.51
C ILE A 110 16.71 -15.17 0.24
N GLY A 111 16.18 -14.46 -0.77
CA GLY A 111 16.93 -14.13 -1.99
C GLY A 111 18.09 -13.16 -1.74
N VAL A 112 17.81 -12.06 -1.03
CA VAL A 112 18.80 -11.04 -0.64
C VAL A 112 18.57 -10.65 0.81
N LYS A 113 19.63 -10.68 1.63
CA LYS A 113 19.60 -10.29 3.04
C LYS A 113 20.55 -9.12 3.29
N ALA A 114 20.00 -8.01 3.76
CA ALA A 114 20.73 -6.79 4.09
C ALA A 114 20.67 -6.54 5.60
N VAL A 115 21.82 -6.41 6.28
CA VAL A 115 21.91 -6.23 7.73
C VAL A 115 22.98 -5.19 8.03
N SER A 116 22.66 -4.24 8.91
CA SER A 116 23.60 -3.26 9.44
C SER A 116 23.37 -3.08 10.93
N LYS A 117 24.44 -2.84 11.69
CA LYS A 117 24.38 -2.64 13.15
C LYS A 117 23.99 -1.21 13.50
N ASP A 118 24.70 -0.24 12.92
CA ASP A 118 24.61 1.18 13.30
C ASP A 118 24.17 2.09 12.13
N GLY A 119 24.13 1.57 10.90
CA GLY A 119 23.74 2.31 9.70
C GLY A 119 22.46 1.79 9.07
N ALA A 120 22.10 2.33 7.90
CA ALA A 120 21.02 1.78 7.10
C ALA A 120 21.39 0.35 6.64
N GLY A 121 20.47 -0.61 6.82
CA GLY A 121 20.63 -1.95 6.29
C GLY A 121 20.61 -1.97 4.76
N LEU A 122 19.71 -1.18 4.16
CA LEU A 122 19.55 -1.00 2.72
C LEU A 122 19.31 0.49 2.42
N VAL A 123 20.01 1.00 1.40
CA VAL A 123 19.74 2.32 0.82
C VAL A 123 19.46 2.11 -0.66
N ALA A 124 18.29 2.56 -1.11
CA ALA A 124 17.87 2.48 -2.50
C ALA A 124 17.57 3.89 -3.02
N HIS A 125 18.13 4.23 -4.17
CA HIS A 125 17.96 5.53 -4.80
C HIS A 125 17.73 5.34 -6.30
N SER A 126 16.73 6.04 -6.83
CA SER A 126 16.41 6.07 -8.25
C SER A 126 16.07 7.50 -8.66
N ILE A 127 16.51 7.90 -9.86
CA ILE A 127 16.32 9.26 -10.37
C ILE A 127 15.00 9.36 -11.15
N THR A 128 14.66 8.33 -11.91
CA THR A 128 13.58 8.38 -12.91
C THR A 128 12.49 7.34 -12.70
N ASN A 129 12.62 6.45 -11.72
CA ASN A 129 11.65 5.39 -11.47
C ASN A 129 11.52 5.08 -9.97
N GLU A 130 10.73 4.06 -9.59
CA GLU A 130 10.72 3.59 -8.21
C GLU A 130 12.12 3.13 -7.75
N ALA A 131 12.46 3.46 -6.51
CA ALA A 131 13.70 2.98 -5.89
C ALA A 131 13.55 1.53 -5.38
N ILE A 132 12.33 1.14 -4.98
CA ILE A 132 11.99 -0.19 -4.49
C ILE A 132 10.66 -0.59 -5.13
N HIS A 133 10.68 -1.72 -5.84
CA HIS A 133 9.49 -2.39 -6.36
C HIS A 133 9.30 -3.70 -5.61
N ALA A 134 8.09 -3.95 -5.09
CA ALA A 134 7.79 -5.15 -4.31
C ALA A 134 6.44 -5.73 -4.72
N GLU A 135 6.43 -7.02 -5.03
CA GLU A 135 5.24 -7.76 -5.45
C GLU A 135 5.14 -9.09 -4.70
N THR A 136 3.91 -9.51 -4.42
CA THR A 136 3.64 -10.86 -3.91
C THR A 136 2.32 -11.36 -4.46
N HIS A 137 2.28 -12.65 -4.80
CA HIS A 137 1.05 -13.36 -5.15
C HIS A 137 0.50 -14.18 -3.97
N SER A 138 1.09 -14.01 -2.77
CA SER A 138 0.65 -14.72 -1.58
C SER A 138 -0.70 -14.19 -1.09
N PRO A 139 -1.70 -15.04 -0.83
CA PRO A 139 -2.98 -14.60 -0.27
C PRO A 139 -2.90 -14.20 1.21
N LYS A 140 -1.75 -14.41 1.87
CA LYS A 140 -1.60 -14.24 3.33
C LYS A 140 -0.42 -13.36 3.74
N ALA A 141 0.49 -13.05 2.82
CA ALA A 141 1.67 -12.25 3.13
C ALA A 141 1.51 -10.83 2.60
N ALA A 142 2.02 -9.85 3.34
CA ALA A 142 2.17 -8.50 2.83
C ALA A 142 3.30 -8.47 1.78
N ALA A 143 3.14 -7.67 0.72
CA ALA A 143 4.23 -7.41 -0.23
C ALA A 143 5.42 -6.73 0.46
N VAL A 144 5.14 -5.84 1.42
CA VAL A 144 6.12 -5.17 2.28
C VAL A 144 5.66 -5.27 3.73
N ALA A 145 6.54 -5.77 4.59
CA ALA A 145 6.31 -5.78 6.03
C ALA A 145 7.39 -4.91 6.72
N ALA A 146 6.94 -3.92 7.50
CA ALA A 146 7.82 -3.01 8.22
C ALA A 146 7.52 -3.08 9.72
N TYR A 147 8.56 -3.34 10.52
CA TYR A 147 8.45 -3.50 11.96
C TYR A 147 9.45 -2.57 12.65
N ASN A 148 8.97 -1.72 13.55
CA ASN A 148 9.83 -1.03 14.50
C ASN A 148 9.86 -1.84 15.81
N LEU A 149 11.00 -2.48 16.09
CA LEU A 149 11.20 -3.31 17.28
C LEU A 149 11.92 -2.56 18.42
N ASN A 150 12.00 -1.23 18.34
CA ASN A 150 12.55 -0.41 19.41
C ASN A 150 11.73 -0.55 20.69
N SER A 151 12.35 -1.01 21.78
CA SER A 151 11.70 -1.25 23.06
C SER A 151 11.19 0.02 23.76
N ASN A 152 11.64 1.20 23.34
CA ASN A 152 11.26 2.48 23.93
C ASN A 152 9.93 3.04 23.40
N ASN A 153 9.25 2.32 22.49
CA ASN A 153 8.00 2.76 21.84
C ASN A 153 8.11 4.09 21.07
N GLU A 154 9.32 4.43 20.63
CA GLU A 154 9.61 5.63 19.85
C GLU A 154 9.93 5.28 18.39
N GLY A 155 9.62 6.21 17.48
CA GLY A 155 9.93 6.12 16.05
C GLY A 155 8.83 5.50 15.21
N PHE A 156 8.96 5.64 13.89
CA PHE A 156 7.99 5.16 12.91
C PHE A 156 8.50 3.88 12.24
N ALA A 157 7.62 2.88 12.08
CA ALA A 157 7.94 1.72 11.24
C ALA A 157 8.04 2.09 9.76
N ILE A 158 7.23 3.06 9.32
CA ILE A 158 7.24 3.61 7.96
C ILE A 158 7.22 5.14 8.08
N PHE A 159 8.15 5.79 7.40
CA PHE A 159 8.20 7.25 7.27
C PHE A 159 8.15 7.62 5.78
N GLY A 160 7.11 8.36 5.39
CA GLY A 160 6.94 8.88 4.03
C GLY A 160 7.00 10.40 4.04
N LYS A 161 7.81 10.98 3.16
CA LYS A 161 7.90 12.43 2.96
C LYS A 161 7.84 12.74 1.48
N LYS A 162 6.96 13.66 1.08
CA LYS A 162 6.95 14.29 -0.24
C LYS A 162 7.42 15.73 -0.08
N GLU A 163 8.51 16.10 -0.76
CA GLU A 163 8.97 17.49 -0.79
C GLU A 163 8.19 18.33 -1.80
N GLY A 164 8.13 19.64 -1.58
CA GLY A 164 7.35 20.59 -2.39
C GLY A 164 5.94 20.82 -1.86
N SER A 165 5.19 21.71 -2.52
CA SER A 165 3.85 22.16 -2.08
C SER A 165 2.69 21.33 -2.65
N SER A 166 2.96 20.29 -3.44
CA SER A 166 1.94 19.47 -4.08
C SER A 166 2.32 17.97 -4.09
N GLY A 167 1.30 17.12 -4.14
CA GLY A 167 1.42 15.66 -4.14
C GLY A 167 1.15 15.04 -2.78
N PHE A 168 1.22 13.70 -2.74
CA PHE A 168 0.92 12.91 -1.54
C PHE A 168 2.15 12.11 -1.12
N ALA A 169 2.36 11.94 0.18
CA ALA A 169 3.42 11.08 0.71
C ALA A 169 3.11 9.58 0.56
N GLY A 170 1.85 9.23 0.30
CA GLY A 170 1.38 7.87 0.04
C GLY A 170 0.06 7.87 -0.72
N PHE A 171 -0.22 6.79 -1.44
CA PHE A 171 -1.46 6.55 -2.17
C PHE A 171 -1.88 5.09 -1.93
N PHE A 172 -3.17 4.87 -1.67
CA PHE A 172 -3.74 3.56 -1.39
C PHE A 172 -5.02 3.39 -2.22
N ASP A 173 -4.98 2.47 -3.18
CA ASP A 173 -6.16 2.03 -3.94
C ASP A 173 -6.69 0.73 -3.32
N GLY A 174 -7.70 0.87 -2.45
CA GLY A 174 -8.26 -0.21 -1.64
C GLY A 174 -8.58 0.21 -0.21
N ASN A 175 -9.02 -0.75 0.60
CA ASN A 175 -9.37 -0.49 2.01
C ASN A 175 -8.13 -0.42 2.90
N VAL A 176 -8.09 0.58 3.79
CA VAL A 176 -7.04 0.73 4.80
C VAL A 176 -7.63 0.47 6.18
N TRP A 177 -7.06 -0.50 6.90
CA TRP A 177 -7.47 -0.83 8.28
C TRP A 177 -6.49 -0.26 9.30
N VAL A 178 -6.96 0.63 10.18
CA VAL A 178 -6.17 1.19 11.28
C VAL A 178 -6.66 0.62 12.60
N SER A 179 -5.90 -0.32 13.19
CA SER A 179 -6.30 -1.03 14.41
C SER A 179 -6.15 -0.22 15.71
N LYS A 180 -5.52 0.96 15.61
CA LYS A 180 -5.25 1.89 16.71
C LYS A 180 -5.73 3.29 16.31
N LYS A 181 -5.10 4.33 16.83
CA LYS A 181 -5.50 5.72 16.59
C LYS A 181 -4.93 6.23 15.26
N LEU A 182 -5.74 6.97 14.52
CA LEU A 182 -5.29 7.85 13.44
C LEU A 182 -5.12 9.25 14.02
N THR A 183 -3.91 9.80 13.98
CA THR A 183 -3.62 11.19 14.38
C THR A 183 -3.24 11.97 13.13
N VAL A 184 -3.91 13.10 12.90
CA VAL A 184 -3.71 13.97 11.73
C VAL A 184 -3.30 15.34 12.24
N GLY A 185 -2.20 15.88 11.71
CA GLY A 185 -1.63 17.16 12.17
C GLY A 185 -2.25 18.40 11.51
N ASP A 186 -2.96 18.21 10.41
CA ASP A 186 -3.68 19.25 9.67
C ASP A 186 -5.13 18.79 9.45
N ASP A 187 -5.63 18.72 8.21
CA ASP A 187 -7.03 18.39 7.89
C ASP A 187 -7.24 16.96 7.35
N ILE A 188 -8.48 16.47 7.46
CA ILE A 188 -8.97 15.23 6.84
C ILE A 188 -9.95 15.61 5.72
N VAL A 189 -9.51 15.44 4.47
CA VAL A 189 -10.35 15.68 3.31
C VAL A 189 -11.09 14.41 2.91
N LEU A 190 -12.42 14.43 3.02
CA LEU A 190 -13.31 13.35 2.56
C LEU A 190 -14.04 13.83 1.29
N ALA A 191 -14.00 13.03 0.22
CA ALA A 191 -14.60 13.41 -1.07
C ALA A 191 -16.14 13.34 -1.10
N ASN A 192 -16.71 12.63 -0.14
CA ASN A 192 -18.14 12.38 0.01
C ASN A 192 -18.77 13.39 0.99
N ALA A 193 -20.08 13.32 1.21
CA ALA A 193 -20.86 14.38 1.84
C ALA A 193 -21.05 14.18 3.35
N ASP A 194 -22.14 13.55 3.76
CA ASP A 194 -22.64 13.55 5.13
C ASP A 194 -21.80 12.73 6.11
N CYS A 195 -21.93 13.06 7.39
CA CYS A 195 -21.48 12.20 8.48
C CYS A 195 -22.66 11.33 8.89
N ALA A 196 -22.50 10.02 8.69
CA ALA A 196 -23.52 9.04 9.00
C ALA A 196 -23.06 8.10 10.11
N GLU A 197 -24.02 7.50 10.80
CA GLU A 197 -23.79 6.38 11.71
C GLU A 197 -24.70 5.23 11.28
N ASP A 198 -24.20 3.99 11.33
CA ASP A 198 -24.99 2.82 11.01
C ASP A 198 -25.96 2.55 12.17
N PHE A 199 -27.27 2.51 11.93
CA PHE A 199 -28.28 2.13 12.93
C PHE A 199 -28.97 0.82 12.57
N ASN A 200 -29.48 0.11 13.58
CA ASN A 200 -30.43 -0.98 13.37
C ASN A 200 -31.73 -0.39 12.84
N VAL A 201 -32.18 -0.87 11.68
CA VAL A 201 -33.47 -0.51 11.09
C VAL A 201 -34.43 -1.67 11.30
N ALA A 202 -35.62 -1.37 11.81
CA ALA A 202 -36.63 -2.37 12.08
C ALA A 202 -37.22 -2.94 10.77
N GLY A 203 -37.52 -4.25 10.81
CA GLY A 203 -37.97 -5.00 9.64
C GLY A 203 -36.81 -5.62 8.87
N GLU A 204 -37.15 -6.57 7.99
CA GLU A 204 -36.16 -7.34 7.22
C GLU A 204 -35.75 -6.65 5.91
N VAL A 205 -36.55 -5.70 5.44
CA VAL A 205 -36.32 -5.01 4.17
C VAL A 205 -35.51 -3.75 4.40
N LYS A 206 -34.49 -3.54 3.56
CA LYS A 206 -33.71 -2.29 3.57
C LYS A 206 -34.61 -1.12 3.17
N VAL A 207 -34.58 -0.09 3.99
CA VAL A 207 -35.26 1.17 3.72
C VAL A 207 -34.48 1.97 2.67
N GLU A 208 -35.19 2.62 1.77
CA GLU A 208 -34.57 3.35 0.67
C GLU A 208 -33.80 4.59 1.17
N PRO A 209 -32.65 4.92 0.57
CA PRO A 209 -31.98 6.20 0.81
C PRO A 209 -32.89 7.41 0.59
N GLY A 210 -32.71 8.42 1.44
CA GLY A 210 -33.54 9.62 1.53
C GLY A 210 -34.78 9.49 2.41
N THR A 211 -35.05 8.32 2.97
CA THR A 211 -36.17 8.11 3.88
C THR A 211 -35.87 8.69 5.27
N VAL A 212 -36.82 9.43 5.82
CA VAL A 212 -36.75 10.02 7.17
C VAL A 212 -37.05 8.95 8.21
N MET A 213 -36.18 8.85 9.22
CA MET A 213 -36.24 7.81 10.23
C MET A 213 -36.50 8.41 11.62
N VAL A 214 -37.22 7.66 12.46
CA VAL A 214 -37.51 7.98 13.86
C VAL A 214 -37.07 6.84 14.78
N LEU A 215 -36.68 7.18 16.01
CA LEU A 215 -36.33 6.23 17.07
C LEU A 215 -37.59 5.48 17.54
N GLY A 216 -37.51 4.15 17.54
CA GLY A 216 -38.46 3.28 18.25
C GLY A 216 -38.07 3.06 19.71
N ASN A 217 -38.93 2.35 20.44
CA ASN A 217 -38.77 2.15 21.90
C ASN A 217 -37.55 1.31 22.30
N GLU A 218 -37.04 0.47 21.40
CA GLU A 218 -35.90 -0.42 21.63
C GLU A 218 -34.60 0.09 20.97
N GLY A 219 -34.60 1.34 20.49
CA GLY A 219 -33.46 1.98 19.82
C GLY A 219 -33.30 1.64 18.33
N ALA A 220 -34.07 0.68 17.80
CA ALA A 220 -34.18 0.46 16.36
C ALA A 220 -34.97 1.58 15.68
N LEU A 221 -34.61 1.89 14.44
CA LEU A 221 -35.24 2.95 13.65
C LEU A 221 -36.40 2.44 12.80
N PHE A 222 -37.39 3.29 12.63
CA PHE A 222 -38.57 3.07 11.78
C PHE A 222 -38.78 4.26 10.87
N GLU A 223 -39.46 4.05 9.74
CA GLU A 223 -39.86 5.16 8.87
C GLU A 223 -40.80 6.12 9.62
N SER A 224 -40.55 7.43 9.47
CA SER A 224 -41.40 8.45 10.09
C SER A 224 -42.81 8.40 9.54
N HIS A 225 -43.84 8.58 10.36
CA HIS A 225 -45.25 8.56 9.89
C HIS A 225 -46.14 9.57 10.63
N GLN A 226 -45.53 10.46 11.41
CA GLN A 226 -46.22 11.48 12.19
C GLN A 226 -45.57 12.83 11.93
N ALA A 227 -46.40 13.87 11.79
CA ALA A 227 -45.92 15.24 11.73
C ALA A 227 -45.26 15.65 13.05
N TYR A 228 -44.15 16.38 12.98
CA TYR A 228 -43.47 16.94 14.17
C TYR A 228 -43.06 15.88 15.21
N ASP A 229 -42.58 14.72 14.76
CA ASP A 229 -42.14 13.66 15.65
C ASP A 229 -40.77 14.00 16.25
N LYS A 230 -40.74 14.18 17.58
CA LYS A 230 -39.53 14.52 18.32
C LYS A 230 -38.50 13.40 18.41
N ARG A 231 -38.86 12.21 17.92
CA ARG A 231 -37.98 11.03 17.88
C ARG A 231 -37.19 10.96 16.57
N VAL A 232 -37.26 11.98 15.71
CA VAL A 232 -36.53 12.00 14.45
C VAL A 232 -35.03 11.79 14.68
N ALA A 233 -34.48 10.79 13.99
CA ALA A 233 -33.10 10.36 14.14
C ALA A 233 -32.22 10.89 13.02
N GLY A 234 -32.79 11.16 11.84
CA GLY A 234 -32.07 11.57 10.65
C GLY A 234 -32.69 10.97 9.38
N VAL A 235 -31.89 10.89 8.33
CA VAL A 235 -32.31 10.43 7.00
C VAL A 235 -31.40 9.32 6.52
N ILE A 236 -31.92 8.24 5.92
CA ILE A 236 -31.08 7.18 5.34
C ILE A 236 -30.16 7.79 4.28
N SER A 237 -28.85 7.64 4.45
CA SER A 237 -27.83 8.24 3.58
C SER A 237 -27.67 7.47 2.26
N GLY A 238 -27.11 8.14 1.25
CA GLY A 238 -26.66 7.52 0.01
C GLY A 238 -27.57 7.71 -1.21
N ALA A 239 -28.59 8.58 -1.12
CA ALA A 239 -29.48 8.93 -2.22
C ALA A 239 -28.87 9.96 -3.19
N GLY A 240 -29.35 9.96 -4.43
CA GLY A 240 -28.92 10.89 -5.47
C GLY A 240 -27.40 10.87 -5.69
N THR A 241 -26.79 12.05 -5.73
CA THR A 241 -25.34 12.22 -5.91
C THR A 241 -24.56 12.25 -4.59
N TYR A 242 -25.24 12.15 -3.44
CA TYR A 242 -24.58 12.19 -2.13
C TYR A 242 -24.36 10.79 -1.58
N LYS A 243 -23.16 10.58 -1.05
CA LYS A 243 -22.72 9.40 -0.32
C LYS A 243 -22.12 9.85 1.00
N PRO A 244 -22.12 9.01 2.05
CA PRO A 244 -21.51 9.38 3.32
C PRO A 244 -20.00 9.56 3.19
N GLY A 245 -19.49 10.66 3.75
CA GLY A 245 -18.07 10.96 3.94
C GLY A 245 -17.42 10.04 4.96
N ILE A 246 -18.12 9.84 6.07
CA ILE A 246 -17.72 8.97 7.17
C ILE A 246 -18.95 8.20 7.64
N VAL A 247 -18.75 6.92 7.97
CA VAL A 247 -19.77 6.06 8.57
C VAL A 247 -19.24 5.56 9.90
N LEU A 248 -19.88 5.99 10.98
CA LEU A 248 -19.59 5.56 12.34
C LEU A 248 -20.33 4.27 12.68
N ASP A 249 -19.81 3.55 13.67
CA ASP A 249 -20.35 2.28 14.16
C ASP A 249 -20.63 1.23 13.07
N LYS A 250 -19.73 1.15 12.06
CA LYS A 250 -19.83 0.16 10.99
C LYS A 250 -19.49 -1.23 11.53
N GLN A 251 -20.50 -2.06 11.71
CA GLN A 251 -20.35 -3.43 12.23
C GLN A 251 -20.84 -4.46 11.21
N GLN A 252 -20.31 -5.69 11.29
CA GLN A 252 -21.00 -6.84 10.71
C GLN A 252 -22.24 -7.12 11.57
N SER A 253 -23.43 -6.96 11.01
CA SER A 253 -24.68 -7.22 11.73
C SER A 253 -25.01 -8.71 11.69
N GLU A 254 -25.32 -9.30 12.85
CA GLU A 254 -25.88 -10.65 12.97
C GLU A 254 -27.37 -10.70 12.54
N THR A 255 -28.09 -9.59 12.62
CA THR A 255 -29.53 -9.47 12.30
C THR A 255 -29.82 -8.96 10.89
N GLY A 256 -28.81 -8.42 10.19
CA GLY A 256 -28.81 -8.18 8.74
C GLY A 256 -29.27 -6.80 8.24
N ASN A 257 -29.94 -5.97 9.04
CA ASN A 257 -30.46 -4.66 8.58
C ASN A 257 -29.90 -3.46 9.35
N ARG A 258 -28.62 -3.16 9.12
CA ARG A 258 -28.01 -1.89 9.54
C ARG A 258 -27.77 -0.97 8.35
N GLN A 259 -28.16 0.29 8.48
CA GLN A 259 -28.08 1.27 7.41
C GLN A 259 -27.51 2.60 7.90
N PRO A 260 -26.73 3.30 7.06
CA PRO A 260 -26.17 4.59 7.42
C PRO A 260 -27.28 5.65 7.47
N VAL A 261 -27.39 6.32 8.60
CA VAL A 261 -28.30 7.45 8.80
C VAL A 261 -27.46 8.72 8.88
N ALA A 262 -27.73 9.66 8.00
CA ALA A 262 -27.10 10.96 7.98
C ALA A 262 -27.50 11.74 9.24
N LEU A 263 -26.51 12.14 10.04
CA LEU A 263 -26.69 12.90 11.28
C LEU A 263 -26.33 14.39 11.10
N MET A 264 -25.46 14.68 10.14
CA MET A 264 -25.12 16.05 9.73
C MET A 264 -24.56 16.08 8.30
N GLY A 265 -24.64 17.23 7.66
CA GLY A 265 -24.13 17.45 6.31
C GLY A 265 -25.22 17.39 5.24
N LYS A 266 -24.83 17.19 3.97
CA LYS A 266 -25.77 17.22 2.84
C LYS A 266 -26.25 15.82 2.49
N VAL A 267 -27.56 15.64 2.42
CA VAL A 267 -28.20 14.38 2.02
C VAL A 267 -29.42 14.66 1.15
N PHE A 268 -29.80 13.72 0.30
CA PHE A 268 -31.11 13.78 -0.35
C PHE A 268 -32.18 13.27 0.61
N CYS A 269 -33.32 13.94 0.68
CA CYS A 269 -34.43 13.62 1.56
C CYS A 269 -35.73 13.52 0.76
N LYS A 270 -36.53 12.49 1.03
CA LYS A 270 -37.92 12.39 0.59
C LYS A 270 -38.71 13.48 1.29
N VAL A 271 -39.46 14.27 0.53
CA VAL A 271 -40.25 15.39 1.02
C VAL A 271 -41.64 15.39 0.40
N ASP A 272 -42.61 15.90 1.12
CA ASP A 272 -43.99 16.02 0.70
C ASP A 272 -44.45 17.48 0.76
N ALA A 273 -44.61 18.08 -0.41
CA ALA A 273 -45.08 19.45 -0.59
C ALA A 273 -46.61 19.58 -0.57
N GLN A 274 -47.37 18.49 -0.36
CA GLN A 274 -48.81 18.58 -0.09
C GLN A 274 -49.13 19.34 1.21
N PHE A 275 -48.16 19.38 2.15
CA PHE A 275 -48.24 20.13 3.40
C PHE A 275 -47.64 21.55 3.30
N GLY A 276 -47.31 21.99 2.08
CA GLY A 276 -46.76 23.32 1.80
C GLY A 276 -45.59 23.25 0.83
N ALA A 277 -45.58 24.15 -0.16
CA ALA A 277 -44.46 24.27 -1.10
C ALA A 277 -43.15 24.53 -0.34
N ILE A 278 -42.11 23.79 -0.72
CA ILE A 278 -40.78 23.86 -0.12
C ILE A 278 -39.90 24.78 -0.98
N GLU A 279 -39.28 25.76 -0.34
CA GLU A 279 -38.31 26.68 -0.91
C GLU A 279 -36.93 26.47 -0.29
N VAL A 280 -35.89 26.97 -0.97
CA VAL A 280 -34.52 26.88 -0.46
C VAL A 280 -34.42 27.64 0.88
N GLY A 281 -33.88 26.97 1.89
CA GLY A 281 -33.71 27.52 3.25
C GLY A 281 -34.88 27.25 4.19
N ASP A 282 -36.00 26.70 3.69
CA ASP A 282 -37.12 26.28 4.55
C ASP A 282 -36.68 25.22 5.55
N LEU A 283 -37.15 25.36 6.79
CA LEU A 283 -37.00 24.36 7.82
C LEU A 283 -37.90 23.16 7.50
N LEU A 284 -37.36 21.95 7.70
CA LEU A 284 -38.06 20.70 7.45
C LEU A 284 -38.24 19.90 8.75
N THR A 285 -39.39 19.25 8.86
CA THR A 285 -39.79 18.36 9.96
C THR A 285 -40.35 17.06 9.38
N THR A 286 -40.57 16.02 10.20
CA THR A 286 -41.25 14.79 9.75
C THR A 286 -42.67 15.08 9.22
N SER A 287 -43.12 14.29 8.25
CA SER A 287 -44.45 14.35 7.63
C SER A 287 -45.36 13.21 8.13
N PRO A 288 -46.70 13.34 8.03
CA PRO A 288 -47.62 12.20 8.09
C PRO A 288 -47.38 11.19 6.97
N THR A 289 -46.80 11.61 5.85
CA THR A 289 -46.42 10.72 4.76
C THR A 289 -45.22 9.85 5.17
N LEU A 290 -45.39 8.54 5.03
CA LEU A 290 -44.41 7.54 5.47
C LEU A 290 -43.01 7.85 4.91
N GLY A 291 -42.04 8.02 5.78
CA GLY A 291 -40.65 8.24 5.42
C GLY A 291 -40.33 9.61 4.80
N HIS A 292 -41.26 10.56 4.78
CA HIS A 292 -41.08 11.87 4.18
C HIS A 292 -40.93 12.98 5.23
N ALA A 293 -40.23 14.05 4.84
CA ALA A 293 -40.26 15.33 5.54
C ALA A 293 -41.29 16.28 4.90
N MET A 294 -41.66 17.32 5.63
CA MET A 294 -42.49 18.42 5.15
C MET A 294 -41.94 19.76 5.64
N LYS A 295 -42.41 20.86 5.05
CA LYS A 295 -42.09 22.22 5.53
C LYS A 295 -42.61 22.42 6.96
N VAL A 296 -41.82 23.10 7.79
CA VAL A 296 -42.29 23.60 9.08
C VAL A 296 -43.24 24.77 8.83
N ASP A 297 -44.50 24.58 9.20
CA ASP A 297 -45.54 25.61 9.23
C ASP A 297 -45.80 26.20 10.63
N ASP A 298 -45.42 25.47 11.68
CA ASP A 298 -45.50 25.87 13.09
C ASP A 298 -44.11 25.80 13.75
N PRO A 299 -43.40 26.93 13.84
CA PRO A 299 -42.07 26.98 14.45
C PRO A 299 -42.03 26.48 15.89
N MET A 300 -43.11 26.62 16.67
CA MET A 300 -43.13 26.18 18.08
C MET A 300 -43.12 24.67 18.23
N LYS A 301 -43.70 23.94 17.26
CA LYS A 301 -43.68 22.46 17.23
C LYS A 301 -42.37 21.90 16.69
N SER A 302 -41.62 22.70 15.92
CA SER A 302 -40.37 22.26 15.31
C SER A 302 -39.23 22.00 16.30
N LEU A 303 -39.33 22.52 17.53
CA LEU A 303 -38.35 22.32 18.59
C LEU A 303 -38.25 20.83 18.98
N GLY A 304 -37.10 20.21 18.66
CA GLY A 304 -36.83 18.79 18.85
C GLY A 304 -37.36 17.87 17.74
N ALA A 305 -38.01 18.41 16.71
CA ALA A 305 -38.53 17.64 15.56
C ALA A 305 -37.95 18.12 14.20
N MET A 306 -37.02 19.07 14.24
CA MET A 306 -36.39 19.64 13.06
C MET A 306 -35.36 18.66 12.48
N ILE A 307 -35.45 18.44 11.16
CA ILE A 307 -34.49 17.61 10.41
C ILE A 307 -33.33 18.48 9.89
N GLY A 308 -33.66 19.66 9.37
CA GLY A 308 -32.69 20.54 8.74
C GLY A 308 -33.33 21.55 7.79
N LYS A 309 -32.57 21.98 6.77
CA LYS A 309 -32.99 22.98 5.78
C LYS A 309 -32.98 22.45 4.35
N ALA A 310 -33.98 22.83 3.57
CA ALA A 310 -34.02 22.52 2.15
C ALA A 310 -32.89 23.24 1.37
N LEU A 311 -32.24 22.54 0.45
CA LEU A 311 -31.24 23.10 -0.48
C LEU A 311 -31.76 23.22 -1.91
N SER A 312 -32.93 22.64 -2.19
CA SER A 312 -33.67 22.80 -3.46
C SER A 312 -35.16 22.91 -3.18
N PRO A 313 -35.94 23.56 -4.06
CA PRO A 313 -37.37 23.69 -3.89
C PRO A 313 -38.14 22.44 -4.35
N LEU A 314 -39.36 22.27 -3.84
CA LEU A 314 -40.39 21.38 -4.39
C LEU A 314 -41.75 22.09 -4.32
N LYS A 315 -42.37 22.34 -5.48
CA LYS A 315 -43.61 23.13 -5.56
C LYS A 315 -44.85 22.37 -5.09
N GLU A 316 -44.97 21.11 -5.47
CA GLU A 316 -46.14 20.28 -5.22
C GLU A 316 -45.78 18.79 -5.22
N GLY A 317 -46.64 17.96 -4.61
CA GLY A 317 -46.50 16.52 -4.58
C GLY A 317 -45.35 16.01 -3.72
N GLN A 318 -44.94 14.77 -3.97
CA GLN A 318 -43.82 14.12 -3.29
C GLN A 318 -42.59 14.12 -4.20
N GLY A 319 -41.42 14.26 -3.59
CA GLY A 319 -40.16 14.27 -4.33
C GLY A 319 -38.97 14.03 -3.43
N MET A 320 -37.79 14.00 -4.03
CA MET A 320 -36.53 13.85 -3.31
C MET A 320 -35.64 15.05 -3.61
N ILE A 321 -35.31 15.81 -2.57
CA ILE A 321 -34.52 17.05 -2.69
C ILE A 321 -33.27 16.99 -1.82
N PRO A 322 -32.17 17.66 -2.19
CA PRO A 322 -31.05 17.85 -1.28
C PRO A 322 -31.45 18.73 -0.10
N ILE A 323 -31.00 18.36 1.09
CA ILE A 323 -31.17 19.09 2.34
C ILE A 323 -29.82 19.20 3.07
N LEU A 324 -29.69 20.20 3.93
CA LEU A 324 -28.63 20.28 4.94
C LEU A 324 -29.21 19.79 6.27
N ILE A 325 -28.73 18.66 6.78
CA ILE A 325 -29.13 18.15 8.09
C ILE A 325 -28.53 19.01 9.19
N ALA A 326 -29.39 19.38 10.13
CA ALA A 326 -29.06 20.02 11.39
C ALA A 326 -30.11 19.57 12.42
N LEU A 327 -29.95 18.36 12.96
CA LEU A 327 -30.83 17.84 14.02
C LEU A 327 -30.57 18.69 15.29
N GLN A 328 -31.62 19.31 15.82
CA GLN A 328 -31.59 20.18 17.01
C GLN A 328 -32.78 19.91 17.95
#